data_AF-A0A960T367-F1
#
_entry.id   AF-A0A960T367-F1
#
_cell.length_a   1.000
_cell.length_b   1.000
_cell.length_c   1.000
_cell.angle_alpha   90.00
_cell.angle_beta   90.00
_cell.angle_gamma   90.00
#
_symmetry.space_group_name_H-M   'P 1'
#
loop_
_entity.id
_entity.type
_entity.pdbx_description
1 polymer ?
#
loop_
_entity_poly.entity_id
_entity_poly.type
_entity_poly.pdbx_seq_one_letter_code
_entity_poly.pdbx_strand_id
1 'polypeptide(L)'
;MSVATSPHKEFETTLLERLANSERFRVYQDAFRTATGLPLRLVSSDPDAWCLDDQRINRSPFCEALNTCESACGACIETNRRLMKEAEAKGPTTCHCFSG
;
A
#
# COMPACT_ATOMS: atom_id res chain seq x y z
N MET A 1 13.32 1.75 25.48
CA MET A 1 14.53 2.27 24.82
C MET A 1 14.08 2.91 23.51
N SER A 2 13.95 4.25 23.47
CA SER A 2 13.49 4.95 22.26
C SER A 2 14.61 4.96 21.23
N VAL A 3 14.39 4.29 20.10
CA VAL A 3 15.26 4.40 18.93
C VAL A 3 15.08 5.81 18.38
N ALA A 4 16.11 6.65 18.49
CA ALA A 4 16.13 7.96 17.88
C ALA A 4 15.89 7.81 16.38
N THR A 5 14.74 8.29 15.91
CA THR A 5 14.33 8.17 14.51
C THR A 5 15.15 9.18 13.70
N SER A 6 15.78 8.76 12.60
CA SER A 6 16.59 9.64 11.75
C SER A 6 15.74 10.83 11.26
N PRO A 7 16.27 12.08 11.20
CA PRO A 7 15.52 13.26 10.74
C PRO A 7 14.88 13.07 9.36
N HIS A 8 15.51 12.27 8.50
CA HIS A 8 14.99 11.90 7.19
C HIS A 8 13.68 11.11 7.29
N LYS A 9 13.63 10.12 8.18
CA LYS A 9 12.47 9.24 8.37
C LYS A 9 11.28 10.00 8.99
N GLU A 10 11.55 10.99 9.83
CA GLU A 10 10.53 11.88 10.39
C GLU A 10 9.90 12.79 9.31
N PHE A 11 10.72 13.35 8.42
CA PHE A 11 10.25 14.13 7.28
C PHE A 11 9.39 13.29 6.32
N GLU A 12 9.86 12.09 5.94
CA GLU A 12 9.11 11.18 5.07
C GLU A 12 7.76 10.79 5.67
N THR A 13 7.73 10.45 6.96
CA THR A 13 6.50 10.09 7.68
C THR A 13 5.51 11.27 7.66
N THR A 14 5.98 12.48 8.00
CA THR A 14 5.16 13.69 7.98
C THR A 14 4.63 13.99 6.58
N LEU A 15 5.46 13.84 5.54
CA LEU A 15 5.05 14.06 4.15
C LEU A 15 3.99 13.05 3.72
N LEU A 16 4.19 11.77 4.02
CA LEU A 16 3.25 10.70 3.74
C LEU A 16 1.89 10.96 4.39
N GLU A 17 1.89 11.32 5.68
CA GLU A 17 0.66 11.65 6.41
C GLU A 17 -0.08 12.84 5.78
N ARG A 18 0.63 13.90 5.39
CA ARG A 18 0.01 15.05 4.74
C ARG A 18 -0.56 14.71 3.37
N LEU A 19 0.11 13.87 2.59
CA LEU A 19 -0.39 13.42 1.29
C LEU A 19 -1.62 12.52 1.45
N ALA A 20 -1.55 11.54 2.35
CA ALA A 20 -2.64 10.61 2.65
C ALA A 20 -3.90 11.34 3.16
N ASN A 21 -3.72 12.40 3.95
CA ASN A 21 -4.83 13.22 4.46
C ASN A 21 -5.26 14.34 3.50
N SER A 22 -4.58 14.54 2.37
CA SER A 22 -4.95 15.59 1.43
C SER A 22 -6.29 15.28 0.76
N GLU A 23 -7.12 16.30 0.61
CA GLU A 23 -8.42 16.18 -0.07
C GLU A 23 -8.27 15.59 -1.48
N ARG A 24 -7.26 16.07 -2.23
CA ARG A 24 -7.00 15.59 -3.59
C ARG A 24 -6.71 14.09 -3.62
N PHE A 25 -5.85 13.58 -2.75
CA PHE A 25 -5.55 12.15 -2.72
C PHE A 25 -6.80 11.33 -2.36
N ARG A 26 -7.59 11.78 -1.37
CA ARG A 26 -8.82 11.11 -0.96
C ARG A 26 -9.85 11.03 -2.10
N VAL A 27 -9.99 12.11 -2.89
CA VAL A 27 -10.85 12.10 -4.08
C VAL A 27 -10.40 11.05 -5.11
N TYR A 28 -9.10 10.95 -5.38
CA TYR A 28 -8.57 9.91 -6.28
C TYR A 28 -8.79 8.51 -5.71
N GLN A 29 -8.58 8.33 -4.41
CA GLN A 29 -8.80 7.05 -3.74
C GLN A 29 -10.26 6.61 -3.84
N ASP A 30 -11.20 7.52 -3.58
CA ASP A 30 -12.63 7.23 -3.67
C ASP A 30 -13.07 6.94 -5.11
N ALA A 31 -12.62 7.73 -6.07
CA ALA A 31 -12.93 7.52 -7.48
C ALA A 31 -12.39 6.18 -8.01
N PHE A 32 -11.13 5.86 -7.71
CA PHE A 32 -10.50 4.60 -8.10
C PHE A 32 -11.23 3.39 -7.51
N ARG A 33 -11.55 3.46 -6.21
CA ARG A 33 -12.29 2.39 -5.52
C ARG A 33 -13.69 2.26 -6.08
N THR A 34 -14.38 3.37 -6.33
CA THR A 34 -15.71 3.38 -6.95
C THR A 34 -15.71 2.68 -8.30
N ALA A 35 -14.69 2.92 -9.11
CA ALA A 35 -14.58 2.34 -10.45
C ALA A 35 -14.16 0.87 -10.46
N THR A 36 -13.30 0.43 -9.54
CA THR A 36 -12.61 -0.87 -9.62
C THR A 36 -12.94 -1.86 -8.50
N GLY A 37 -13.46 -1.36 -7.38
CA GLY A 37 -13.57 -2.12 -6.13
C GLY A 37 -12.21 -2.46 -5.48
N LEU A 38 -11.10 -1.92 -5.98
CA LEU A 38 -9.75 -2.12 -5.47
C LEU A 38 -9.28 -0.92 -4.64
N PRO A 39 -8.38 -1.13 -3.65
CA PRO A 39 -7.85 -0.04 -2.85
C PRO A 39 -6.71 0.69 -3.58
N LEU A 40 -6.76 2.03 -3.60
CA LEU A 40 -5.61 2.88 -3.91
C LEU A 40 -5.00 3.34 -2.59
N ARG A 41 -3.71 3.08 -2.37
CA ARG A 41 -3.02 3.40 -1.11
C ARG A 41 -1.69 4.08 -1.35
N LEU A 42 -1.38 5.05 -0.49
CA LEU A 42 -0.01 5.52 -0.29
C LEU A 42 0.60 4.69 0.84
N VAL A 43 1.80 4.18 0.61
CA VAL A 43 2.56 3.38 1.57
C VAL A 43 3.92 4.04 1.82
N SER A 44 4.45 3.82 3.02
CA SER A 44 5.81 4.24 3.36
C SER A 44 6.83 3.47 2.51
N SER A 45 8.03 4.04 2.36
CA SER A 45 9.20 3.36 1.78
C SER A 45 9.70 2.19 2.64
N ASP A 46 9.23 2.08 3.89
CA ASP A 46 9.54 0.98 4.81
C ASP A 46 8.82 -0.32 4.37
N PRO A 47 9.54 -1.35 3.89
CA PRO A 47 8.93 -2.59 3.39
C PRO A 47 8.17 -3.37 4.46
N ASP A 48 8.51 -3.16 5.73
CA ASP A 48 7.87 -3.84 6.86
C ASP A 48 6.66 -3.07 7.38
N ALA A 49 6.46 -1.82 6.97
CA ALA A 49 5.28 -1.03 7.28
C ALA A 49 4.06 -1.39 6.41
N TRP A 50 4.24 -2.24 5.39
CA TRP A 50 3.13 -2.68 4.55
C TRP A 50 2.14 -3.55 5.34
N CYS A 51 0.88 -3.15 5.33
CA CYS A 51 -0.22 -3.92 5.91
C CYS A 51 -1.29 -4.26 4.86
N LEU A 52 -2.14 -5.24 5.17
CA LEU A 52 -3.37 -5.49 4.42
C LEU A 52 -4.38 -4.38 4.69
N ASP A 53 -5.11 -3.96 3.66
CA ASP A 53 -6.22 -3.01 3.83
C ASP A 53 -7.39 -3.72 4.54
N ASP A 54 -7.82 -3.19 5.69
CA ASP A 54 -8.96 -3.69 6.47
C ASP A 54 -10.30 -3.08 6.02
N GLN A 55 -10.28 -2.12 5.09
CA GLN A 55 -11.48 -1.44 4.59
C GLN A 55 -12.43 -2.38 3.86
N ARG A 56 -13.67 -2.47 4.34
CA ARG A 56 -14.72 -3.32 3.77
C ARG A 56 -15.67 -2.60 2.80
N ILE A 57 -15.60 -1.28 2.72
CA ILE A 57 -16.50 -0.48 1.88
C ILE A 57 -16.11 -0.65 0.40
N ASN A 58 -17.10 -1.03 -0.43
CA ASN A 58 -16.94 -1.15 -1.89
C ASN A 58 -15.74 -2.03 -2.30
N ARG A 59 -15.50 -3.11 -1.54
CA ARG A 59 -14.46 -4.11 -1.82
C ARG A 59 -14.96 -5.06 -2.90
N SER A 60 -14.12 -5.40 -3.87
CA SER A 60 -14.50 -6.40 -4.89
C SER A 60 -14.74 -7.77 -4.25
N PRO A 61 -15.73 -8.56 -4.72
CA PRO A 61 -15.98 -9.92 -4.22
C PRO A 61 -14.76 -10.83 -4.33
N PHE A 62 -13.92 -10.60 -5.35
CA PHE A 62 -12.66 -11.30 -5.53
C PHE A 62 -11.68 -11.01 -4.38
N CYS A 63 -11.49 -9.75 -4.02
CA CYS A 63 -10.65 -9.38 -2.89
C CYS A 63 -11.24 -9.88 -1.56
N GLU A 64 -12.57 -9.89 -1.40
CA GLU A 64 -13.21 -10.45 -0.22
C GLU A 64 -12.91 -11.94 -0.05
N ALA A 65 -13.02 -12.73 -1.13
CA ALA A 65 -12.64 -14.14 -1.14
C ALA A 65 -11.14 -14.36 -0.85
N LEU A 66 -10.26 -13.58 -1.50
CA LEU A 66 -8.81 -13.70 -1.28
C LEU A 66 -8.41 -13.42 0.18
N ASN A 67 -9.05 -12.47 0.85
CA ASN A 67 -8.72 -12.15 2.24
C ASN A 67 -9.12 -13.25 3.24
N THR A 68 -9.90 -14.25 2.82
CA THR A 68 -10.17 -15.46 3.63
C THR A 68 -9.09 -16.54 3.45
N CYS A 69 -8.18 -16.36 2.50
CA CYS A 69 -7.10 -17.30 2.21
C CYS A 69 -5.78 -16.79 2.80
N GLU A 70 -5.30 -17.45 3.85
CA GLU A 70 -4.06 -17.04 4.55
C GLU A 70 -2.84 -17.00 3.62
N SER A 71 -2.75 -17.90 2.63
CA SER A 71 -1.67 -17.91 1.65
C SER A 71 -1.73 -16.74 0.66
N ALA A 72 -2.91 -16.21 0.34
CA ALA A 72 -3.07 -15.06 -0.53
C ALA A 72 -2.52 -13.77 0.11
N CYS A 73 -2.70 -13.62 1.43
CA CYS A 73 -2.09 -12.54 2.20
C CYS A 73 -0.56 -12.55 2.09
N GLY A 74 0.05 -13.74 2.21
CA GLY A 74 1.50 -13.91 2.03
C GLY A 74 1.98 -13.52 0.62
N ALA A 75 1.23 -13.88 -0.42
CA ALA A 75 1.56 -13.53 -1.80
C ALA A 75 1.50 -12.01 -2.07
N CYS A 76 0.55 -11.29 -1.45
CA CYS A 76 0.47 -9.84 -1.52
C CYS A 76 1.68 -9.17 -0.84
N ILE A 77 2.05 -9.63 0.36
CA ILE A 77 3.20 -9.12 1.13
C ILE A 77 4.48 -9.32 0.30
N GLU A 78 4.69 -10.53 -0.22
CA GLU A 78 5.89 -10.85 -1.00
C GLU A 78 5.99 -10.03 -2.30
N THR A 79 4.86 -9.84 -3.00
CA THR A 79 4.80 -8.99 -4.19
C THR A 79 5.23 -7.56 -3.87
N ASN A 80 4.74 -6.99 -2.76
CA ASN A 80 5.12 -5.64 -2.35
C ASN A 80 6.60 -5.56 -1.93
N ARG A 81 7.13 -6.55 -1.19
CA ARG A 81 8.56 -6.60 -0.84
C ARG A 81 9.44 -6.62 -2.08
N ARG A 82 9.11 -7.45 -3.06
CA ARG A 82 9.83 -7.50 -4.34
C ARG A 82 9.77 -6.15 -5.07
N LEU A 83 8.59 -5.54 -5.14
CA LEU A 83 8.41 -4.24 -5.78
C LEU A 83 9.26 -3.14 -5.12
N MET A 84 9.28 -3.09 -3.78
CA MET A 84 10.10 -2.12 -3.05
C MET A 84 11.59 -2.31 -3.31
N LYS A 85 12.06 -3.56 -3.28
CA LYS A 85 13.46 -3.90 -3.59
C LYS A 85 13.85 -3.54 -5.03
N GLU A 86 12.95 -3.76 -5.99
CA GLU A 86 13.17 -3.37 -7.37
C GLU A 86 13.19 -1.85 -7.53
N ALA A 87 12.29 -1.14 -6.86
CA ALA A 87 12.22 0.31 -6.89
C ALA A 87 13.47 0.98 -6.29
N GLU A 88 14.01 0.43 -5.21
CA GLU A 88 15.27 0.87 -4.61
C GLU A 88 16.44 0.74 -5.61
N ALA A 89 16.50 -0.39 -6.33
CA ALA A 89 17.60 -0.66 -7.26
C ALA A 89 17.48 0.05 -8.61
N LYS A 90 16.26 0.27 -9.12
CA LYS A 90 16.00 0.70 -10.51
C LYS A 90 15.23 2.02 -10.63
N GLY A 91 14.76 2.59 -9.53
CA GLY A 91 13.84 3.72 -9.52
C GLY A 91 12.38 3.29 -9.74
N PRO A 92 11.47 4.25 -9.99
CA PRO A 92 10.02 4.00 -10.04
C PRO A 92 9.66 2.80 -10.92
N THR A 93 8.98 1.82 -10.33
CA THR A 93 8.68 0.53 -10.94
C THR A 93 7.22 0.14 -10.72
N THR A 94 6.66 -0.62 -11.65
CA THR A 94 5.35 -1.26 -11.54
C THR A 94 5.49 -2.76 -11.76
N CYS A 95 4.72 -3.57 -11.04
CA CYS A 95 4.69 -5.01 -11.26
C CYS A 95 3.26 -5.55 -11.34
N HIS A 96 3.08 -6.66 -12.03
CA HIS A 96 1.87 -7.48 -11.93
C HIS A 96 1.86 -8.28 -10.63
N CYS A 97 0.69 -8.42 -10.02
CA CYS A 97 0.50 -9.33 -8.89
C CYS A 97 -0.03 -10.68 -9.39
N PHE A 98 -0.15 -11.67 -8.50
CA PHE A 98 -0.68 -12.99 -8.85
C PHE A 98 -2.14 -12.96 -9.34
N SER A 99 -2.85 -11.86 -9.10
CA SER A 99 -4.24 -11.67 -9.52
C SER A 99 -4.38 -10.97 -10.89
N GLY A 100 -3.26 -10.65 -11.56
CA GLY A 100 -3.22 -9.86 -12.79
C GLY A 100 -2.79 -8.42 -12.54
#